data_AF-A0A952LUG3-F1
#
_entry.id   AF-A0A952LUG3-F1
#
_cell.length_a   1.000
_cell.length_b   1.000
_cell.length_c   1.000
_cell.angle_alpha   90.00
_cell.angle_beta   90.00
_cell.angle_gamma   90.00
#
_symmetry.space_group_name_H-M   'P 1'
#
loop_
_entity.id
_entity.type
_entity.pdbx_description
1 polymer ?
#
loop_
_entity_poly.entity_id
_entity_poly.type
_entity_poly.pdbx_seq_one_letter_code
_entity_poly.pdbx_strand_id
1 'polypeptide(L)'
;MVSASKSPVYGRRSAPEALAGATDAESGGLLPNIHIGETQELKFLAGLPAVGEPYSPRQPATQNLKALIEEKNYQGNFESAIRFVAEQRVPELSQIKTLEQFYFYVDTLATWVPEIRHWTSDGKTMHERTVYLRIVQFYYYFNLRELDYLQSPIDPVEGKTLTPLSSWLHSFALEWGSFLDTPESANLLQSFKSAPEYNYQDYQKNPEDYLTFNEFFARQFRDIETMRPVAQSDNDRIITFPAESTYVGQWTVSTEKPPSIVVKHIEWSIQELLNDSDYSADFTGGRFCHSFLNTYDYHRLHTPVAGKVI
;
A
#
# COMPACT_ATOMS: atom_id res chain seq x y z
N MET A 1 5.47 9.28 -0.99
CA MET A 1 5.62 8.14 -0.08
C MET A 1 4.23 7.58 0.19
N VAL A 2 3.92 6.39 -0.32
CA VAL A 2 2.59 5.79 -0.22
C VAL A 2 2.35 5.41 1.24
N SER A 3 1.78 6.33 2.01
CA SER A 3 1.06 5.96 3.23
C SER A 3 -0.10 5.10 2.75
N ALA A 4 -0.07 3.80 3.05
CA ALA A 4 -1.25 2.96 2.97
C ALA A 4 -2.25 3.52 3.98
N SER A 5 -2.98 4.56 3.58
CA SER A 5 -3.97 5.20 4.44
C SER A 5 -4.97 4.11 4.80
N LYS A 6 -5.14 3.85 6.11
CA LYS A 6 -6.15 2.92 6.63
C LYS A 6 -7.47 3.20 5.91
N SER A 7 -7.87 2.34 4.98
CA SER A 7 -8.99 2.61 4.06
C SER A 7 -10.30 2.47 4.85
N PRO A 8 -11.14 3.51 4.96
CA PRO A 8 -12.29 3.53 5.86
C PRO A 8 -13.57 2.97 5.20
N VAL A 9 -13.51 2.53 3.95
CA VAL A 9 -14.68 1.93 3.26
C VAL A 9 -15.12 0.63 3.94
N TYR A 10 -14.25 0.04 4.76
CA TYR A 10 -14.54 -1.11 5.61
C TYR A 10 -14.31 -0.75 7.08
N GLY A 11 -15.29 -0.12 7.72
CA GLY A 11 -15.27 0.13 9.16
C GLY A 11 -14.97 -1.15 9.94
N ARG A 12 -13.99 -1.12 10.86
CA ARG A 12 -13.50 -2.22 11.74
C ARG A 12 -13.97 -3.61 11.29
N ARG A 13 -13.62 -3.99 10.07
CA ARG A 13 -13.85 -5.35 9.60
C ARG A 13 -12.75 -6.21 10.18
N SER A 14 -13.12 -7.42 10.59
CA SER A 14 -12.14 -8.40 11.05
C SER A 14 -11.14 -8.64 9.90
N ALA A 15 -9.86 -8.87 10.22
CA ALA A 15 -8.81 -9.09 9.21
C ALA A 15 -9.16 -10.12 8.10
N PRO A 16 -9.96 -11.18 8.36
CA PRO A 16 -10.45 -12.08 7.31
C PRO A 16 -11.27 -11.38 6.22
N GLU A 17 -12.04 -10.34 6.55
CA GLU A 17 -12.93 -9.65 5.59
C GLU A 17 -12.18 -8.65 4.70
N ALA A 18 -11.05 -8.10 5.16
CA ALA A 18 -10.18 -7.26 4.33
C ALA A 18 -9.36 -8.10 3.32
N LEU A 19 -9.03 -9.34 3.69
CA LEU A 19 -8.36 -10.31 2.82
C LEU A 19 -9.35 -11.00 1.84
N ALA A 20 -10.63 -11.15 2.24
CA ALA A 20 -11.66 -11.72 1.39
C ALA A 20 -12.04 -10.85 0.18
N GLY A 21 -11.83 -9.53 0.24
CA GLY A 21 -12.04 -8.61 -0.90
C GLY A 21 -10.88 -8.54 -1.90
N ALA A 22 -9.87 -9.39 -1.75
CA ALA A 22 -8.66 -9.39 -2.57
C ALA A 22 -8.64 -10.48 -3.66
N THR A 23 -9.68 -11.30 -3.72
CA THR A 23 -9.96 -12.23 -4.82
C THR A 23 -11.29 -11.86 -5.44
N ASP A 24 -11.43 -11.99 -6.77
CA ASP A 24 -12.67 -11.74 -7.51
C ASP A 24 -13.74 -12.84 -7.27
N ALA A 25 -13.86 -13.33 -6.04
CA ALA A 25 -14.92 -14.23 -5.63
C ALA A 25 -16.03 -13.41 -4.92
N GLU A 26 -16.75 -12.58 -5.68
CA GLU A 26 -18.08 -12.14 -5.27
C GLU A 26 -19.05 -13.35 -5.31
N SER A 27 -18.97 -14.21 -4.29
CA SER A 27 -20.11 -15.02 -3.85
C SER A 27 -19.87 -15.48 -2.42
N GLY A 28 -20.79 -15.09 -1.53
CA GLY A 28 -20.79 -15.48 -0.11
C GLY A 28 -21.09 -16.96 0.09
N GLY A 29 -20.16 -17.83 -0.29
CA GLY A 29 -20.19 -19.26 -0.04
C GLY A 29 -18.88 -19.70 0.62
N LEU A 30 -18.98 -20.61 1.59
CA LEU A 30 -17.85 -21.37 2.13
C LEU A 30 -16.89 -21.75 1.00
N LEU A 31 -15.61 -21.38 1.12
CA LEU A 31 -14.53 -21.74 0.21
C LEU A 31 -14.69 -23.22 -0.19
N PRO A 32 -15.18 -23.53 -1.41
CA PRO A 32 -15.20 -24.90 -1.86
C PRO A 32 -13.74 -25.33 -2.01
N ASN A 33 -13.45 -26.61 -1.75
CA ASN A 33 -12.13 -27.17 -2.03
C ASN A 33 -11.81 -26.97 -3.52
N ILE A 34 -11.11 -25.88 -3.84
CA ILE A 34 -10.66 -25.58 -5.19
C ILE A 34 -9.60 -26.62 -5.51
N HIS A 35 -9.88 -27.44 -6.52
CA HIS A 35 -8.84 -28.26 -7.15
C HIS A 35 -7.91 -27.28 -7.88
N ILE A 36 -6.82 -26.96 -7.21
CA ILE A 36 -5.82 -26.03 -7.70
C ILE A 36 -5.03 -26.75 -8.81
N GLY A 37 -5.43 -26.54 -10.07
CA GLY A 37 -4.54 -26.85 -11.20
C GLY A 37 -3.21 -26.12 -11.02
N GLU A 38 -2.10 -26.75 -11.45
CA GLU A 38 -0.70 -26.34 -11.23
C GLU A 38 -0.53 -24.89 -10.75
N THR A 39 -0.64 -24.66 -9.44
CA THR A 39 -0.36 -23.36 -8.85
C THR A 39 1.10 -23.03 -9.09
N GLN A 40 1.36 -21.81 -9.56
CA GLN A 40 2.69 -21.22 -9.48
C GLN A 40 3.19 -21.41 -8.03
N GLU A 41 4.36 -22.04 -7.86
CA GLU A 41 4.93 -22.30 -6.53
C GLU A 41 4.97 -21.01 -5.70
N LEU A 42 4.64 -21.12 -4.41
CA LEU A 42 4.74 -20.00 -3.46
C LEU A 42 6.23 -19.68 -3.22
N LYS A 43 6.83 -18.91 -4.12
CA LYS A 43 8.27 -18.57 -4.10
C LYS A 43 8.63 -17.53 -3.05
N PHE A 44 7.66 -16.74 -2.58
CA PHE A 44 7.94 -15.58 -1.75
C PHE A 44 8.64 -15.94 -0.43
N LEU A 45 8.22 -17.03 0.23
CA LEU A 45 8.89 -17.54 1.43
C LEU A 45 9.77 -18.78 1.14
N ALA A 46 10.22 -18.94 -0.10
CA ALA A 46 11.14 -20.01 -0.44
C ALA A 46 12.45 -19.84 0.34
N GLY A 47 12.81 -20.86 1.13
CA GLY A 47 13.99 -20.80 2.01
C GLY A 47 13.73 -20.17 3.38
N LEU A 48 12.47 -20.02 3.80
CA LEU A 48 12.14 -19.67 5.18
C LEU A 48 12.84 -20.66 6.15
N PRO A 49 13.59 -20.18 7.16
CA PRO A 49 14.31 -21.04 8.09
C PRO A 49 13.36 -21.91 8.90
N ALA A 50 13.84 -23.08 9.34
CA ALA A 50 13.07 -23.94 10.21
C ALA A 50 12.85 -23.29 11.59
N VAL A 51 11.81 -23.72 12.31
CA VAL A 51 11.58 -23.25 13.69
C VAL A 51 12.77 -23.63 14.56
N GLY A 52 13.38 -22.63 15.21
CA GLY A 52 14.57 -22.80 16.05
C GLY A 52 15.90 -22.66 15.30
N GLU A 53 15.87 -22.51 13.97
CA GLU A 53 17.06 -22.18 13.19
C GLU A 53 17.37 -20.68 13.30
N PRO A 54 18.63 -20.29 13.59
CA PRO A 54 18.98 -18.87 13.68
C PRO A 54 18.92 -18.21 12.31
N TYR A 55 18.47 -16.96 12.27
CA TYR A 55 18.51 -16.13 11.08
C TYR A 55 19.32 -14.86 11.31
N SER A 56 20.21 -14.55 10.37
CA SER A 56 20.98 -13.30 10.37
C SER A 56 20.40 -12.35 9.31
N PRO A 57 19.79 -11.22 9.72
CA PRO A 57 19.28 -10.22 8.80
C PRO A 57 20.33 -9.72 7.81
N ARG A 58 19.95 -9.68 6.53
CA ARG A 58 20.81 -9.27 5.41
C ARG A 58 20.57 -7.81 5.02
N GLN A 59 19.32 -7.36 5.11
CA GLN A 59 18.93 -6.02 4.68
C GLN A 59 19.06 -5.01 5.83
N PRO A 60 19.52 -3.77 5.57
CA PRO A 60 19.66 -2.75 6.61
C PRO A 60 18.38 -2.53 7.43
N ALA A 61 17.21 -2.47 6.80
CA ALA A 61 15.94 -2.31 7.52
C ALA A 61 15.72 -3.44 8.53
N THR A 62 15.96 -4.70 8.15
CA THR A 62 15.76 -5.83 9.06
C THR A 62 16.81 -5.89 10.16
N GLN A 63 18.07 -5.53 9.88
CA GLN A 63 19.12 -5.39 10.89
C GLN A 63 18.74 -4.34 11.93
N ASN A 64 18.27 -3.17 11.46
CA ASN A 64 17.80 -2.09 12.32
C ASN A 64 16.55 -2.49 13.11
N LEU A 65 15.64 -3.28 12.54
CA LEU A 65 14.48 -3.81 13.26
C LEU A 65 14.92 -4.71 14.41
N LYS A 66 15.82 -5.66 14.14
CA LYS A 66 16.34 -6.58 15.15
C LYS A 66 17.00 -5.82 16.30
N ALA A 67 17.88 -4.88 15.98
CA ALA A 67 18.52 -4.01 16.97
C ALA A 67 17.49 -3.20 17.77
N LEU A 68 16.47 -2.65 17.11
CA LEU A 68 15.40 -1.90 17.76
C LEU A 68 14.60 -2.77 18.75
N ILE A 69 14.26 -3.99 18.34
CA ILE A 69 13.50 -4.93 19.17
C ILE A 69 14.29 -5.31 20.43
N GLU A 70 15.61 -5.53 20.28
CA GLU A 70 16.52 -5.81 21.39
C GLU A 70 16.67 -4.59 22.31
N GLU A 71 16.99 -3.41 21.77
CA GLU A 71 17.22 -2.18 22.54
C GLU A 71 15.98 -1.73 23.34
N LYS A 72 14.79 -1.84 22.74
CA LYS A 72 13.53 -1.39 23.35
C LYS A 72 12.78 -2.48 24.11
N ASN A 73 13.33 -3.71 24.17
CA ASN A 73 12.67 -4.87 24.77
C ASN A 73 11.29 -5.18 24.15
N TYR A 74 11.14 -5.05 22.83
CA TYR A 74 9.89 -5.31 22.11
C TYR A 74 9.67 -6.79 21.74
N GLN A 75 10.55 -7.69 22.16
CA GLN A 75 10.50 -9.10 21.76
C GLN A 75 9.14 -9.74 22.02
N GLY A 76 8.59 -9.60 23.24
CA GLY A 76 7.29 -10.16 23.59
C GLY A 76 6.12 -9.60 22.77
N ASN A 77 6.20 -8.34 22.34
CA ASN A 77 5.21 -7.71 21.47
C ASN A 77 5.20 -8.36 20.08
N PHE A 78 6.37 -8.48 19.46
CA PHE A 78 6.50 -9.08 18.14
C PHE A 78 6.16 -10.58 18.18
N GLU A 79 6.65 -11.33 19.16
CA GLU A 79 6.32 -12.75 19.30
C GLU A 79 4.81 -12.98 19.48
N SER A 80 4.13 -12.12 20.24
CA SER A 80 2.68 -12.20 20.40
C SER A 80 1.94 -11.89 19.10
N ALA A 81 2.34 -10.84 18.39
CA ALA A 81 1.79 -10.51 17.08
C ALA A 81 2.00 -11.63 16.06
N ILE A 82 3.20 -12.20 15.99
CA ILE A 82 3.56 -13.31 15.10
C ILE A 82 2.68 -14.53 15.37
N ARG A 83 2.54 -14.94 16.64
CA ARG A 83 1.68 -16.06 17.02
C ARG A 83 0.22 -15.81 16.62
N PHE A 84 -0.29 -14.60 16.89
CA PHE A 84 -1.66 -14.25 16.53
C PHE A 84 -1.89 -14.36 15.02
N VAL A 85 -1.00 -13.80 14.19
CA VAL A 85 -1.10 -13.87 12.73
C VAL A 85 -1.01 -15.32 12.24
N ALA A 86 -0.10 -16.12 12.82
CA ALA A 86 0.08 -17.51 12.43
C ALA A 86 -1.20 -18.35 12.61
N GLU A 87 -1.95 -18.07 13.68
CA GLU A 87 -3.22 -18.74 14.01
C GLU A 87 -4.37 -18.37 13.07
N GLN A 88 -4.29 -17.24 12.35
CA GLN A 88 -5.33 -16.82 11.41
C GLN A 88 -5.35 -17.64 10.11
N ARG A 89 -4.34 -18.48 9.88
CA ARG A 89 -4.23 -19.34 8.68
C ARG A 89 -4.26 -18.55 7.36
N VAL A 90 -3.79 -17.31 7.38
CA VAL A 90 -3.54 -16.54 6.16
C VAL A 90 -2.42 -17.23 5.40
N PRO A 91 -2.60 -17.59 4.11
CA PRO A 91 -1.56 -18.21 3.30
C PRO A 91 -0.23 -17.45 3.38
N GLU A 92 0.88 -18.18 3.38
CA GLU A 92 2.25 -17.69 3.63
C GLU A 92 2.51 -17.19 5.05
N LEU A 93 1.68 -16.28 5.58
CA LEU A 93 1.88 -15.73 6.93
C LEU A 93 1.76 -16.80 8.03
N SER A 94 0.93 -17.82 7.83
CA SER A 94 0.81 -18.95 8.77
C SER A 94 2.08 -19.77 8.94
N GLN A 95 3.07 -19.60 8.06
CA GLN A 95 4.37 -20.26 8.13
C GLN A 95 5.34 -19.53 9.07
N ILE A 96 5.11 -18.24 9.33
CA ILE A 96 5.95 -17.40 10.17
C ILE A 96 5.50 -17.55 11.63
N LYS A 97 6.31 -18.24 12.44
CA LYS A 97 5.99 -18.62 13.82
C LYS A 97 6.98 -18.09 14.85
N THR A 98 8.16 -17.67 14.40
CA THR A 98 9.21 -17.14 15.27
C THR A 98 9.72 -15.80 14.77
N LEU A 99 10.48 -15.13 15.64
CA LEU A 99 11.07 -13.84 15.32
C LEU A 99 12.14 -13.95 14.22
N GLU A 100 12.89 -15.05 14.17
CA GLU A 100 13.86 -15.37 13.11
C GLU A 100 13.19 -15.50 11.75
N GLN A 101 12.05 -16.20 11.70
CA GLN A 101 11.23 -16.32 10.49
C GLN A 101 10.62 -14.97 10.09
N PHE A 102 10.23 -14.14 11.06
CA PHE A 102 9.75 -12.79 10.80
C PHE A 102 10.84 -11.88 10.23
N TYR A 103 12.07 -11.98 10.73
CA TYR A 103 13.21 -11.28 10.16
C TYR A 103 13.48 -11.72 8.71
N PHE A 104 13.43 -13.02 8.43
CA PHE A 104 13.52 -13.51 7.04
C PHE A 104 12.43 -12.91 6.15
N TYR A 105 11.20 -12.84 6.65
CA TYR A 105 10.07 -12.25 5.94
C TYR A 105 10.30 -10.77 5.61
N VAL A 106 10.74 -9.97 6.58
CA VAL A 106 11.05 -8.54 6.37
C VAL A 106 12.20 -8.35 5.39
N ASP A 107 13.26 -9.16 5.48
CA ASP A 107 14.37 -9.18 4.51
C ASP A 107 13.87 -9.45 3.10
N THR A 108 12.99 -10.44 2.97
CA THR A 108 12.42 -10.85 1.69
C THR A 108 11.55 -9.73 1.12
N LEU A 109 10.79 -9.04 1.96
CA LEU A 109 10.00 -7.87 1.52
C LEU A 109 10.87 -6.70 1.06
N ALA A 110 11.95 -6.40 1.77
CA ALA A 110 12.82 -5.26 1.45
C ALA A 110 13.44 -5.35 0.05
N THR A 111 13.60 -6.58 -0.48
CA THR A 111 14.04 -6.83 -1.85
C THR A 111 12.99 -7.57 -2.68
N TRP A 112 11.71 -7.43 -2.35
CA TRP A 112 10.65 -8.11 -3.07
C TRP A 112 10.41 -7.47 -4.43
N VAL A 113 10.56 -8.27 -5.49
CA VAL A 113 10.22 -7.90 -6.87
C VAL A 113 8.71 -8.04 -7.07
N PRO A 114 7.96 -6.95 -7.32
CA PRO A 114 6.52 -7.05 -7.49
C PRO A 114 6.14 -7.87 -8.73
N GLU A 115 5.11 -8.70 -8.58
CA GLU A 115 4.55 -9.53 -9.64
C GLU A 115 3.04 -9.70 -9.46
N ILE A 116 2.38 -10.20 -10.50
CA ILE A 116 1.00 -10.71 -10.44
C ILE A 116 1.03 -12.23 -10.46
N ARG A 117 0.59 -12.83 -9.34
CA ARG A 117 0.33 -14.28 -9.31
C ARG A 117 -0.92 -14.57 -10.11
N HIS A 118 -0.85 -15.56 -10.99
CA HIS A 118 -1.98 -15.98 -11.81
C HIS A 118 -1.98 -17.51 -11.96
N TRP A 119 -3.15 -18.06 -12.25
CA TRP A 119 -3.37 -19.48 -12.47
C TRP A 119 -4.50 -19.68 -13.47
N THR A 120 -4.61 -20.90 -14.01
CA THR A 120 -5.72 -21.24 -14.91
C THR A 120 -6.79 -22.01 -14.15
N SER A 121 -8.04 -21.58 -14.27
CA SER A 121 -9.20 -22.27 -13.72
C SER A 121 -10.32 -22.25 -14.77
N ASP A 122 -10.87 -23.43 -15.11
CA ASP A 122 -11.93 -23.59 -16.11
C ASP A 122 -11.63 -22.91 -17.47
N GLY A 123 -10.37 -22.99 -17.91
CA GLY A 123 -9.91 -22.39 -19.17
C GLY A 123 -9.80 -20.87 -19.15
N LYS A 124 -9.94 -20.23 -17.98
CA LYS A 124 -9.77 -18.79 -17.76
C LYS A 124 -8.52 -18.52 -16.93
N THR A 125 -7.82 -17.44 -17.27
CA THR A 125 -6.75 -16.90 -16.44
C THR A 125 -7.37 -16.16 -15.26
N MET A 126 -7.09 -16.67 -14.06
CA MET A 126 -7.38 -16.03 -12.79
C MET A 126 -6.11 -15.38 -12.28
N HIS A 127 -6.23 -14.31 -11.50
CA HIS A 127 -5.08 -13.63 -10.93
C HIS A 127 -5.39 -13.14 -9.52
N GLU A 128 -4.33 -12.81 -8.79
CA GLU A 128 -4.38 -12.22 -7.47
C GLU A 128 -3.96 -10.75 -7.54
N ARG A 129 -4.55 -9.93 -6.66
CA ARG A 129 -4.09 -8.55 -6.38
C ARG A 129 -2.81 -8.56 -5.53
N THR A 130 -1.78 -9.26 -6.00
CA THR A 130 -0.58 -9.62 -5.23
C THR A 130 0.12 -8.41 -4.63
N VAL A 131 0.27 -7.31 -5.38
CA VAL A 131 0.88 -6.06 -4.88
C VAL A 131 0.13 -5.49 -3.69
N TYR A 132 -1.18 -5.32 -3.83
CA TYR A 132 -2.03 -4.83 -2.74
C TYR A 132 -1.99 -5.77 -1.53
N LEU A 133 -2.12 -7.07 -1.77
CA LEU A 133 -2.11 -8.07 -0.71
C LEU A 133 -0.80 -8.10 0.06
N ARG A 134 0.35 -8.05 -0.64
CA ARG A 134 1.66 -8.07 0.00
C ARG A 134 1.86 -6.90 0.96
N ILE A 135 1.43 -5.70 0.54
CA ILE A 135 1.46 -4.49 1.36
C ILE A 135 0.53 -4.64 2.57
N VAL A 136 -0.71 -5.09 2.38
CA VAL A 136 -1.68 -5.25 3.47
C VAL A 136 -1.24 -6.32 4.47
N GLN A 137 -0.68 -7.43 3.99
CA GLN A 137 -0.13 -8.50 4.83
C GLN A 137 1.02 -8.00 5.70
N PHE A 138 1.91 -7.15 5.18
CA PHE A 138 2.97 -6.54 5.96
C PHE A 138 2.40 -5.67 7.09
N TYR A 139 1.50 -4.74 6.75
CA TYR A 139 0.86 -3.87 7.74
C TYR A 139 -0.11 -4.60 8.66
N TYR A 140 -0.48 -5.85 8.36
CA TYR A 140 -1.34 -6.62 9.24
C TYR A 140 -0.73 -6.81 10.62
N TYR A 141 0.56 -7.16 10.69
CA TYR A 141 1.30 -7.26 11.96
C TYR A 141 1.26 -5.95 12.74
N PHE A 142 1.55 -4.83 12.07
CA PHE A 142 1.66 -3.51 12.68
C PHE A 142 0.30 -2.89 13.07
N ASN A 143 -0.80 -3.40 12.53
CA ASN A 143 -2.15 -3.01 12.93
C ASN A 143 -2.72 -3.85 14.08
N LEU A 144 -1.99 -4.86 14.56
CA LEU A 144 -2.35 -5.57 15.78
C LEU A 144 -2.05 -4.71 16.99
N ARG A 145 -2.89 -4.83 18.02
CA ARG A 145 -2.79 -4.03 19.25
C ARG A 145 -1.38 -4.09 19.83
N GLU A 146 -0.76 -5.26 19.80
CA GLU A 146 0.58 -5.57 20.29
C GLU A 146 1.67 -4.65 19.72
N LEU A 147 1.52 -4.19 18.48
CA LEU A 147 2.47 -3.31 17.79
C LEU A 147 1.94 -1.90 17.53
N ASP A 148 0.62 -1.72 17.44
CA ASP A 148 -0.02 -0.41 17.19
C ASP A 148 0.31 0.59 18.30
N TYR A 149 0.31 0.19 19.58
CA TYR A 149 0.63 1.11 20.68
C TYR A 149 2.11 1.54 20.73
N LEU A 150 3.00 0.84 20.03
CA LEU A 150 4.42 1.18 19.92
C LEU A 150 4.69 2.21 18.82
N GLN A 151 3.70 2.48 17.97
CA GLN A 151 3.77 3.43 16.86
C GLN A 151 3.32 4.82 17.29
N SER A 152 3.75 5.83 16.53
CA SER A 152 3.14 7.15 16.58
C SER A 152 1.64 7.04 16.32
N PRO A 153 0.81 7.78 17.07
CA PRO A 153 -0.63 7.78 16.82
C PRO A 153 -0.92 8.32 15.42
N ILE A 154 -1.98 7.80 14.81
CA ILE A 154 -2.55 8.38 13.59
C ILE A 154 -3.46 9.51 14.02
N ASP A 155 -2.84 10.64 14.30
CA ASP A 155 -3.47 11.84 14.86
C ASP A 155 -2.67 13.05 14.34
N PRO A 156 -3.34 14.17 14.04
CA PRO A 156 -2.66 15.43 13.77
C PRO A 156 -1.81 15.81 14.98
N VAL A 157 -0.49 15.67 14.84
CA VAL A 157 0.41 16.18 15.85
C VAL A 157 1.67 16.75 15.22
N GLU A 158 1.55 18.02 14.91
CA GLU A 158 2.64 18.90 14.50
C GLU A 158 3.85 18.77 15.46
N GLY A 159 5.04 18.73 14.88
CA GLY A 159 6.30 18.75 15.62
C GLY A 159 6.64 17.50 16.44
N LYS A 160 5.82 16.44 16.43
CA LYS A 160 6.17 15.19 17.14
C LYS A 160 7.19 14.37 16.35
N THR A 161 8.27 14.00 17.03
CA THR A 161 9.19 12.98 16.55
C THR A 161 8.48 11.63 16.47
N LEU A 162 8.69 10.92 15.36
CA LEU A 162 8.16 9.56 15.23
C LEU A 162 8.67 8.67 16.36
N THR A 163 7.82 7.76 16.86
CA THR A 163 8.32 6.70 17.74
C THR A 163 9.38 5.88 17.00
N PRO A 164 10.29 5.20 17.72
CA PRO A 164 11.30 4.37 17.07
C PRO A 164 10.73 3.37 16.06
N LEU A 165 9.58 2.77 16.36
CA LEU A 165 8.93 1.81 15.45
C LEU A 165 8.34 2.49 14.21
N SER A 166 7.69 3.66 14.36
CA SER A 166 7.20 4.43 13.21
C SER A 166 8.33 4.98 12.34
N SER A 167 9.43 5.42 12.96
CA SER A 167 10.63 5.82 12.23
C SER A 167 11.22 4.64 11.44
N TRP A 168 11.23 3.44 12.04
CA TRP A 168 11.68 2.24 11.36
C TRP A 168 10.78 1.86 10.18
N LEU A 169 9.45 1.90 10.34
CA LEU A 169 8.49 1.66 9.24
C LEU A 169 8.71 2.61 8.06
N HIS A 170 8.98 3.88 8.36
CA HIS A 170 9.35 4.88 7.36
C HIS A 170 10.66 4.50 6.63
N SER A 171 11.70 4.14 7.36
CA SER A 171 12.98 3.69 6.76
C SER A 171 12.82 2.42 5.92
N PHE A 172 12.02 1.45 6.36
CA PHE A 172 11.72 0.25 5.59
C PHE A 172 11.05 0.58 4.25
N ALA A 173 10.07 1.50 4.25
CA ALA A 173 9.40 1.94 3.02
C ALA A 173 10.36 2.64 2.06
N LEU A 174 11.32 3.43 2.56
CA LEU A 174 12.36 4.06 1.75
C LEU A 174 13.33 3.03 1.15
N GLU A 175 13.70 2.01 1.92
CA GLU A 175 14.61 0.95 1.48
C GLU A 175 13.98 0.11 0.37
N TRP A 176 12.74 -0.35 0.56
CA TRP A 176 12.02 -1.07 -0.50
C TRP A 176 11.78 -0.16 -1.72
N GLY A 177 11.42 1.11 -1.51
CA GLY A 177 11.28 2.08 -2.60
C GLY A 177 12.56 2.24 -3.43
N SER A 178 13.72 2.25 -2.77
CA SER A 178 15.03 2.33 -3.41
C SER A 178 15.38 1.05 -4.17
N PHE A 179 14.99 -0.12 -3.66
CA PHE A 179 15.09 -1.38 -4.40
C PHE A 179 14.24 -1.36 -5.69
N LEU A 180 13.06 -0.74 -5.66
CA LEU A 180 12.18 -0.63 -6.83
C LEU A 180 12.71 0.32 -7.93
N ASP A 181 13.79 1.05 -7.65
CA ASP A 181 14.54 1.84 -8.63
C ASP A 181 15.72 1.07 -9.27
N THR A 182 15.90 -0.22 -8.94
CA THR A 182 16.97 -1.03 -9.55
C THR A 182 16.47 -1.87 -10.73
N PRO A 183 17.34 -2.27 -11.67
CA PRO A 183 16.97 -3.16 -12.78
C PRO A 183 16.39 -4.51 -12.34
N GLU A 184 16.85 -5.04 -11.20
CA GLU A 184 16.38 -6.31 -10.67
C GLU A 184 14.88 -6.29 -10.36
N SER A 185 14.32 -5.13 -10.01
CA SER A 185 12.89 -4.94 -9.75
C SER A 185 12.01 -5.08 -11.01
N ALA A 186 12.59 -5.01 -12.21
CA ALA A 186 11.85 -5.15 -13.46
C ALA A 186 11.62 -6.61 -13.90
N ASN A 187 12.34 -7.57 -13.29
CA ASN A 187 12.44 -8.95 -13.78
C ASN A 187 11.11 -9.70 -13.92
N LEU A 188 10.06 -9.28 -13.20
CA LEU A 188 8.75 -9.92 -13.21
C LEU A 188 7.64 -9.05 -13.80
N LEU A 189 7.97 -7.92 -14.43
CA LEU A 189 6.97 -6.98 -14.94
C LEU A 189 6.04 -7.58 -15.99
N GLN A 190 6.49 -8.56 -16.78
CA GLN A 190 5.60 -9.27 -17.72
C GLN A 190 4.31 -9.77 -17.06
N SER A 191 4.37 -10.13 -15.77
CA SER A 191 3.27 -10.81 -15.07
C SER A 191 2.04 -9.92 -14.98
N PHE A 192 2.23 -8.60 -15.02
CA PHE A 192 1.17 -7.60 -15.01
C PHE A 192 0.26 -7.68 -16.25
N LYS A 193 0.67 -8.37 -17.31
CA LYS A 193 -0.21 -8.66 -18.45
C LYS A 193 -1.37 -9.60 -18.10
N SER A 194 -1.24 -10.39 -17.04
CA SER A 194 -2.29 -11.29 -16.55
C SER A 194 -3.37 -10.60 -15.71
N ALA A 195 -3.17 -9.33 -15.35
CA ALA A 195 -4.09 -8.51 -14.55
C ALA A 195 -4.71 -7.40 -15.43
N PRO A 196 -5.92 -7.61 -15.99
CA PRO A 196 -6.53 -6.68 -16.94
C PRO A 196 -6.76 -5.28 -16.37
N GLU A 197 -6.92 -5.13 -15.05
CA GLU A 197 -7.11 -3.86 -14.37
C GLU A 197 -5.92 -2.90 -14.48
N TYR A 198 -4.72 -3.41 -14.78
CA TYR A 198 -3.56 -2.56 -15.08
C TYR A 198 -3.64 -1.89 -16.45
N ASN A 199 -4.52 -2.38 -17.35
CA ASN A 199 -4.74 -1.87 -18.71
C ASN A 199 -3.43 -1.61 -19.47
N TYR A 200 -2.47 -2.52 -19.39
CA TYR A 200 -1.10 -2.26 -19.84
C TYR A 200 -1.00 -1.82 -21.32
N GLN A 201 -1.97 -2.20 -22.17
CA GLN A 201 -1.99 -1.82 -23.59
C GLN A 201 -2.21 -0.32 -23.83
N ASP A 202 -2.70 0.41 -22.82
CA ASP A 202 -2.97 1.85 -22.90
C ASP A 202 -1.69 2.70 -22.75
N TYR A 203 -0.56 2.08 -22.37
CA TYR A 203 0.67 2.79 -22.03
C TYR A 203 1.72 2.72 -23.14
N GLN A 204 2.74 3.58 -23.05
CA GLN A 204 3.78 3.75 -24.07
C GLN A 204 4.66 2.52 -24.31
N LYS A 205 4.75 1.62 -23.33
CA LYS A 205 5.65 0.47 -23.31
C LYS A 205 4.91 -0.75 -22.79
N ASN A 206 5.28 -1.96 -23.23
CA ASN A 206 4.83 -3.15 -22.53
C ASN A 206 5.51 -3.23 -21.15
N PRO A 207 4.94 -3.94 -20.17
CA PRO A 207 5.53 -4.08 -18.85
C PRO A 207 7.02 -4.52 -18.86
N GLU A 208 7.41 -5.45 -19.73
CA GLU A 208 8.79 -5.95 -19.83
C GLU A 208 9.78 -4.96 -20.46
N ASP A 209 9.30 -3.87 -21.06
CA ASP A 209 10.14 -2.86 -21.74
C ASP A 209 10.56 -1.71 -20.79
N TYR A 210 10.09 -1.73 -19.54
CA TYR A 210 10.50 -0.80 -18.49
C TYR A 210 11.80 -1.26 -17.82
N LEU A 211 12.66 -0.32 -17.42
CA LEU A 211 13.96 -0.62 -16.83
C LEU A 211 13.87 -0.94 -15.33
N THR A 212 12.86 -0.42 -14.63
CA THR A 212 12.63 -0.63 -13.20
C THR A 212 11.14 -0.73 -12.90
N PHE A 213 10.77 -1.28 -11.74
CA PHE A 213 9.38 -1.30 -11.30
C PHE A 213 8.83 0.11 -11.11
N ASN A 214 9.59 1.05 -10.53
CA ASN A 214 9.13 2.42 -10.36
C ASN A 214 8.87 3.14 -11.69
N GLU A 215 9.63 2.84 -12.76
CA GLU A 215 9.34 3.36 -14.09
C GLU A 215 8.00 2.84 -14.63
N PHE A 216 7.71 1.54 -14.43
CA PHE A 216 6.43 0.93 -14.78
C PHE A 216 5.27 1.47 -13.93
N PHE A 217 5.46 1.62 -12.62
CA PHE A 217 4.45 2.15 -11.71
C PHE A 217 4.06 3.59 -12.10
N ALA A 218 5.04 4.40 -12.52
CA ALA A 218 4.87 5.75 -13.06
C ALA A 218 4.72 5.78 -14.59
N ARG A 219 4.17 4.72 -15.21
CA ARG A 219 3.90 4.62 -16.67
C ARG A 219 3.16 5.83 -17.25
N GLN A 220 3.28 6.01 -18.56
CA GLN A 220 2.63 7.08 -19.33
C GLN A 220 1.71 6.49 -20.39
N PHE A 221 0.54 7.10 -20.57
CA PHE A 221 -0.37 6.74 -21.66
C PHE A 221 0.30 6.96 -23.01
N ARG A 222 -0.02 6.09 -23.98
CA ARG A 222 0.43 6.24 -25.36
C ARG A 222 -0.18 7.46 -26.06
N ASP A 223 -1.43 7.76 -25.72
CA ASP A 223 -2.20 8.89 -26.25
C ASP A 223 -3.19 9.35 -25.17
N ILE A 224 -2.70 10.16 -24.23
CA ILE A 224 -3.47 10.59 -23.06
C ILE A 224 -4.68 11.46 -23.45
N GLU A 225 -4.56 12.26 -24.52
CA GLU A 225 -5.62 13.16 -24.96
C GLU A 225 -6.84 12.38 -25.48
N THR A 226 -6.59 11.28 -26.20
CA THR A 226 -7.66 10.39 -26.67
C THR A 226 -8.21 9.51 -25.54
N MET A 227 -7.34 8.99 -24.67
CA MET A 227 -7.74 8.03 -23.64
C MET A 227 -8.40 8.68 -22.42
N ARG A 228 -8.00 9.91 -22.07
CA ARG A 228 -8.48 10.67 -20.91
C ARG A 228 -8.76 12.13 -21.32
N PRO A 229 -9.69 12.38 -22.27
CA PRO A 229 -10.00 13.72 -22.71
C PRO A 229 -10.52 14.58 -21.55
N VAL A 230 -9.98 15.80 -21.43
CA VAL A 230 -10.43 16.76 -20.42
C VAL A 230 -11.83 17.24 -20.78
N ALA A 231 -12.79 17.04 -19.87
CA ALA A 231 -14.16 17.48 -20.07
C ALA A 231 -14.25 19.00 -20.07
N GLN A 232 -14.77 19.59 -21.15
CA GLN A 232 -14.99 21.03 -21.31
C GLN A 232 -13.75 21.87 -20.93
N SER A 233 -12.63 21.60 -21.60
CA SER A 233 -11.32 22.21 -21.30
C SER A 233 -11.28 23.75 -21.42
N ASP A 234 -12.29 24.36 -22.03
CA ASP A 234 -12.48 25.80 -22.18
C ASP A 234 -13.47 26.42 -21.18
N ASN A 235 -14.01 25.62 -20.24
CA ASN A 235 -15.01 26.05 -19.27
C ASN A 235 -14.45 26.10 -17.84
N ASP A 236 -14.04 27.29 -17.40
CA ASP A 236 -13.49 27.55 -16.06
C ASP A 236 -14.44 27.25 -14.88
N ARG A 237 -15.70 26.85 -15.15
CA ARG A 237 -16.64 26.41 -14.11
C ARG A 237 -16.54 24.92 -13.78
N ILE A 238 -15.74 24.17 -14.54
CA ILE A 238 -15.56 22.73 -14.38
C ILE A 238 -14.22 22.44 -13.69
N ILE A 239 -14.28 21.63 -12.63
CA ILE A 239 -13.11 21.06 -11.98
C ILE A 239 -13.06 19.59 -12.38
N THR A 240 -11.95 19.16 -12.96
CA THR A 240 -11.76 17.76 -13.38
C THR A 240 -11.08 16.94 -12.30
N PHE A 241 -11.12 15.61 -12.43
CA PHE A 241 -10.36 14.73 -11.53
C PHE A 241 -8.86 14.85 -11.82
N PRO A 242 -8.00 15.01 -10.80
CA PRO A 242 -6.56 15.17 -11.00
C PRO A 242 -5.85 13.84 -11.28
N ALA A 243 -6.48 12.68 -11.04
CA ALA A 243 -5.88 11.37 -11.27
C ALA A 243 -6.96 10.30 -11.44
N GLU A 244 -6.59 9.18 -12.08
CA GLU A 244 -7.36 7.95 -11.97
C GLU A 244 -7.43 7.54 -10.52
N SER A 245 -8.63 7.49 -9.97
CA SER A 245 -8.83 7.25 -8.56
C SER A 245 -10.28 6.88 -8.28
N THR A 246 -10.50 6.28 -7.10
CA THR A 246 -11.83 6.09 -6.56
C THR A 246 -12.18 7.28 -5.66
N TYR A 247 -13.24 8.02 -6.01
CA TYR A 247 -13.75 9.10 -5.18
C TYR A 247 -14.27 8.57 -3.85
N VAL A 248 -13.76 9.10 -2.73
CA VAL A 248 -14.12 8.65 -1.37
C VAL A 248 -15.16 9.55 -0.76
N GLY A 249 -15.04 10.87 -0.94
CA GLY A 249 -16.00 11.82 -0.39
C GLY A 249 -15.52 13.26 -0.41
N GLN A 250 -16.38 14.14 0.12
CA GLN A 250 -16.08 15.55 0.33
C GLN A 250 -16.59 16.05 1.68
N TRP A 251 -15.89 17.03 2.23
CA TRP A 251 -16.19 17.66 3.50
C TRP A 251 -16.08 19.17 3.36
N THR A 252 -16.94 19.89 4.06
CA THR A 252 -16.80 21.34 4.19
C THR A 252 -15.68 21.62 5.18
N VAL A 253 -14.76 22.50 4.81
CA VAL A 253 -13.74 23.03 5.72
C VAL A 253 -14.43 23.96 6.71
N SER A 254 -14.18 23.78 8.01
CA SER A 254 -14.80 24.59 9.06
C SER A 254 -14.46 26.08 8.88
N THR A 255 -15.34 26.94 9.38
CA THR A 255 -15.11 28.40 9.44
C THR A 255 -14.53 28.83 10.80
N GLU A 256 -14.30 27.87 11.69
CA GLU A 256 -13.65 28.06 12.98
C GLU A 256 -12.15 28.33 12.78
N LYS A 257 -11.48 28.84 13.81
CA LYS A 257 -10.05 29.15 13.76
C LYS A 257 -9.28 28.27 14.77
N PRO A 258 -8.32 27.44 14.32
CA PRO A 258 -7.91 27.24 12.92
C PRO A 258 -8.97 26.44 12.12
N PRO A 259 -9.08 26.67 10.78
CA PRO A 259 -9.99 25.88 9.95
C PRO A 259 -9.57 24.41 9.93
N SER A 260 -10.54 23.51 9.90
CA SER A 260 -10.34 22.06 10.05
C SER A 260 -11.31 21.24 9.20
N ILE A 261 -10.99 19.96 9.02
CA ILE A 261 -11.86 18.93 8.45
C ILE A 261 -11.89 17.70 9.34
N VAL A 262 -13.04 17.04 9.47
CA VAL A 262 -13.15 15.76 10.19
C VAL A 262 -13.23 14.63 9.17
N VAL A 263 -12.15 13.86 9.06
CA VAL A 263 -12.04 12.74 8.12
C VAL A 263 -11.61 11.51 8.91
N LYS A 264 -12.33 10.39 8.71
CA LYS A 264 -12.10 9.12 9.43
C LYS A 264 -12.13 9.26 10.96
N HIS A 265 -13.05 10.09 11.47
CA HIS A 265 -13.22 10.40 12.90
C HIS A 265 -12.05 11.16 13.55
N ILE A 266 -11.12 11.66 12.74
CA ILE A 266 -9.99 12.46 13.18
C ILE A 266 -10.18 13.87 12.64
N GLU A 267 -10.03 14.87 13.50
CA GLU A 267 -10.09 16.28 13.12
C GLU A 267 -8.71 16.76 12.71
N TRP A 268 -8.55 17.17 11.46
CA TRP A 268 -7.31 17.69 10.89
C TRP A 268 -7.44 19.19 10.69
N SER A 269 -6.54 19.97 11.30
CA SER A 269 -6.42 21.40 10.95
C SER A 269 -5.88 21.53 9.53
N ILE A 270 -6.38 22.51 8.76
CA ILE A 270 -5.85 22.82 7.43
C ILE A 270 -4.40 23.27 7.52
N GLN A 271 -4.05 23.99 8.59
CA GLN A 271 -2.70 24.45 8.85
C GLN A 271 -1.72 23.27 8.90
N GLU A 272 -2.05 22.22 9.64
CA GLU A 272 -1.20 21.03 9.71
C GLU A 272 -1.16 20.25 8.38
N LEU A 273 -2.31 20.10 7.71
CA LEU A 273 -2.37 19.43 6.40
C LEU A 273 -1.50 20.12 5.34
N LEU A 274 -1.31 21.43 5.46
CA LEU A 274 -0.50 22.25 4.57
C LEU A 274 0.86 22.62 5.16
N ASN A 275 1.27 21.97 6.27
CA ASN A 275 2.55 22.21 6.94
C ASN A 275 2.82 23.71 7.18
N ASP A 276 1.90 24.35 7.89
CA ASP A 276 1.96 25.75 8.32
C ASP A 276 2.06 26.77 7.18
N SER A 277 1.49 26.43 6.02
CA SER A 277 1.43 27.34 4.88
C SER A 277 0.64 28.61 5.21
N ASP A 278 1.14 29.77 4.76
CA ASP A 278 0.43 31.06 4.81
C ASP A 278 -0.92 31.04 4.08
N TYR A 279 -1.13 30.09 3.16
CA TYR A 279 -2.38 29.93 2.40
C TYR A 279 -3.47 29.16 3.16
N SER A 280 -3.21 28.66 4.37
CA SER A 280 -4.16 27.80 5.11
C SER A 280 -5.52 28.46 5.33
N ALA A 281 -5.55 29.78 5.53
CA ALA A 281 -6.78 30.55 5.73
C ALA A 281 -7.65 30.62 4.45
N ASP A 282 -7.07 30.50 3.25
CA ASP A 282 -7.78 30.62 1.98
C ASP A 282 -8.76 29.47 1.75
N PHE A 283 -8.58 28.35 2.45
CA PHE A 283 -9.44 27.17 2.35
C PHE A 283 -10.63 27.21 3.32
N THR A 284 -10.73 28.24 4.19
CA THR A 284 -11.81 28.39 5.18
C THR A 284 -13.19 28.40 4.51
N GLY A 285 -14.10 27.52 4.95
CA GLY A 285 -15.44 27.39 4.34
C GLY A 285 -15.44 26.72 2.95
N GLY A 286 -14.28 26.31 2.46
CA GLY A 286 -14.11 25.61 1.19
C GLY A 286 -14.57 24.14 1.24
N ARG A 287 -14.22 23.40 0.18
CA ARG A 287 -14.53 21.97 0.05
C ARG A 287 -13.24 21.18 -0.06
N PHE A 288 -13.06 20.23 0.85
CA PHE A 288 -12.02 19.21 0.76
C PHE A 288 -12.59 17.98 0.07
N CYS A 289 -11.91 17.48 -0.96
CA CYS A 289 -12.26 16.25 -1.67
C CYS A 289 -11.17 15.21 -1.46
N HIS A 290 -11.56 13.97 -1.17
CA HIS A 290 -10.65 12.85 -1.00
C HIS A 290 -10.92 11.78 -2.05
N SER A 291 -9.86 11.34 -2.70
CA SER A 291 -9.86 10.20 -3.62
C SER A 291 -8.70 9.26 -3.30
N PHE A 292 -8.88 7.98 -3.59
CA PHE A 292 -7.91 6.92 -3.31
C PHE A 292 -7.38 6.33 -4.63
N LEU A 293 -6.06 6.18 -4.73
CA LEU A 293 -5.39 5.51 -5.85
C LEU A 293 -5.04 4.07 -5.46
N ASN A 294 -5.53 3.11 -6.22
CA ASN A 294 -5.20 1.70 -6.11
C ASN A 294 -3.85 1.38 -6.75
N THR A 295 -3.29 0.19 -6.50
CA THR A 295 -1.95 -0.20 -7.00
C THR A 295 -1.88 -0.37 -8.52
N TYR A 296 -3.04 -0.52 -9.18
CA TYR A 296 -3.15 -0.66 -10.63
C TYR A 296 -3.51 0.65 -11.33
N ASP A 297 -3.80 1.72 -10.60
CA ASP A 297 -4.20 2.99 -11.22
C ASP A 297 -3.01 3.64 -11.95
N TYR A 298 -3.30 4.64 -12.77
CA TYR A 298 -2.29 5.54 -13.31
C TYR A 298 -1.77 6.51 -12.22
N HIS A 299 -0.53 6.30 -11.77
CA HIS A 299 0.08 7.05 -10.66
C HIS A 299 0.80 8.35 -11.09
N ARG A 300 0.20 9.13 -12.00
CA ARG A 300 0.62 10.52 -12.24
C ARG A 300 -0.55 11.46 -12.04
N LEU A 301 -0.31 12.55 -11.32
CA LEU A 301 -1.32 13.57 -11.07
C LEU A 301 -1.23 14.65 -12.15
N HIS A 302 -2.40 15.11 -12.56
CA HIS A 302 -2.64 16.22 -13.47
C HIS A 302 -3.34 17.35 -12.72
N THR A 303 -3.24 18.56 -13.25
CA THR A 303 -3.89 19.73 -12.64
C THR A 303 -5.39 19.71 -12.91
N PRO A 304 -6.27 19.80 -11.90
CA PRO A 304 -7.72 19.72 -12.08
C PRO A 304 -8.35 21.01 -12.63
N VAL A 305 -7.58 22.11 -12.68
CA VAL A 305 -7.95 23.44 -13.17
C VAL A 305 -6.73 24.12 -13.80
N ALA A 306 -6.95 25.11 -14.67
CA ALA A 306 -5.90 26.00 -15.13
C ALA A 306 -5.46 26.94 -14.00
N GLY A 307 -4.16 27.24 -13.91
CA GLY A 307 -3.64 28.10 -12.85
C GLY A 307 -2.15 28.42 -13.00
N LYS A 308 -1.63 29.17 -12.03
CA LYS A 308 -0.21 29.49 -11.90
C LYS A 308 0.33 28.82 -10.63
N VAL A 309 1.46 28.14 -10.76
CA VAL A 309 2.23 27.65 -9.59
C VAL A 309 2.81 28.86 -8.85
N ILE A 310 2.50 28.97 -7.56
CA ILE A 310 2.93 30.06 -6.67
C ILE A 310 3.98 29.58 -5.68
#